data_AF-A0A1G1FH97-F1
#
_entry.id   AF-A0A1G1FH97-F1
#
_cell.length_a   1.000
_cell.length_b   1.000
_cell.length_c   1.000
_cell.angle_alpha   90.00
_cell.angle_beta   90.00
_cell.angle_gamma   90.00
#
_symmetry.space_group_name_H-M   'P 1'
#
loop_
_entity.id
_entity.type
_entity.pdbx_description
1 polymer ?
#
loop_
_entity_poly.entity_id
_entity_poly.type
_entity_poly.pdbx_seq_one_letter_code
_entity_poly.pdbx_strand_id
1 'polypeptide(L)'
;MSGINMTLPELKTMIADYMENGFLENIIDMFKHDRTLYPLIGELMTDERVRVRLGMSALMETLKEEDPENIYSALPNILPLLKHNEPVIRGDAAYLLGIIGHEESIPLLEKTANNDTNKEVRLIAKEAVEDIKNR
;
A
#
# COMPACT_ATOMS: atom_id res chain seq x y z
N MET A 1 10.56 22.53 -19.58
CA MET A 1 11.22 22.16 -18.31
C MET A 1 11.75 20.75 -18.52
N SER A 2 13.06 20.54 -18.34
CA SER A 2 13.73 19.27 -18.55
C SER A 2 13.12 18.22 -17.61
N GLY A 3 12.35 17.29 -18.17
CA GLY A 3 11.86 16.14 -17.43
C GLY A 3 13.04 15.41 -16.82
N ILE A 4 12.98 15.18 -15.51
CA ILE A 4 13.97 14.37 -14.83
C ILE A 4 13.94 13.00 -15.50
N ASN A 5 15.01 12.63 -16.20
CA ASN A 5 15.11 11.39 -16.95
C ASN A 5 15.49 10.26 -15.98
N MET A 6 14.61 9.98 -15.00
CA MET A 6 14.76 8.91 -14.03
C MET A 6 14.04 7.66 -14.51
N THR A 7 14.69 6.52 -14.33
CA THR A 7 14.10 5.19 -14.50
C THR A 7 13.18 4.84 -13.33
N LEU A 8 12.28 3.87 -13.52
CA LEU A 8 11.37 3.41 -12.45
C LEU A 8 12.12 2.93 -11.19
N PRO A 9 13.23 2.17 -11.28
CA PRO A 9 14.01 1.78 -10.09
C PRO A 9 14.66 2.97 -9.36
N GLU A 10 15.14 3.98 -10.10
CA GLU A 10 15.72 5.19 -9.49
C GLU A 10 14.65 5.99 -8.75
N LEU A 11 13.47 6.15 -9.37
CA LEU A 11 12.33 6.83 -8.76
C LEU A 11 11.85 6.12 -7.49
N LYS A 12 11.73 4.78 -7.53
CA LYS A 12 11.40 3.98 -6.34
C LYS A 12 12.40 4.19 -5.22
N THR A 13 13.70 4.09 -5.53
CA THR A 13 14.78 4.27 -4.55
C THR A 13 14.71 5.66 -3.93
N MET A 14 14.52 6.70 -4.75
CA MET A 14 14.38 8.07 -4.27
C MET A 14 13.20 8.23 -3.30
N ILE A 15 12.02 7.71 -3.66
CA ILE A 15 10.82 7.80 -2.79
C ILE A 15 11.08 7.10 -1.46
N ALA A 16 11.65 5.90 -1.50
CA ALA A 16 11.92 5.11 -0.30
C ALA A 16 12.99 5.78 0.58
N ASP A 17 14.03 6.38 0.00
CA ASP A 17 15.03 7.16 0.76
C ASP A 17 14.42 8.39 1.42
N TYR A 18 13.50 9.08 0.73
CA TYR A 18 12.79 10.22 1.31
C TYR A 18 11.90 9.80 2.47
N MET A 19 11.20 8.67 2.35
CA MET A 19 10.45 8.09 3.47
C MET A 19 11.35 7.73 4.65
N GLU A 20 12.50 7.10 4.39
CA GLU A 20 13.47 6.73 5.43
C GLU A 20 14.01 7.97 6.18
N ASN A 21 14.15 9.11 5.49
CA ASN A 21 14.64 10.34 6.09
C ASN A 21 13.53 11.24 6.67
N GLY A 22 12.29 10.77 6.70
CA GLY A 22 11.15 11.48 7.31
C GLY A 22 10.52 12.57 6.45
N PHE A 23 10.77 12.58 5.14
CA PHE A 23 10.17 13.52 4.18
C PHE A 23 8.81 13.03 3.66
N LEU A 24 7.95 12.53 4.55
CA LEU A 24 6.66 11.94 4.16
C LEU A 24 5.74 12.96 3.46
N GLU A 25 5.68 14.19 3.95
CA GLU A 25 4.88 15.27 3.35
C GLU A 25 5.22 15.51 1.88
N ASN A 26 6.53 15.49 1.56
CA ASN A 26 6.99 15.62 0.17
C ASN A 26 6.48 14.46 -0.70
N ILE A 27 6.44 13.25 -0.15
CA ILE A 27 5.93 12.07 -0.88
C ILE A 27 4.41 12.15 -1.06
N ILE A 28 3.67 12.57 -0.03
CA ILE A 28 2.22 12.81 -0.13
C ILE A 28 1.93 13.81 -1.26
N ASP A 29 2.63 14.94 -1.28
CA ASP A 29 2.50 15.95 -2.33
C ASP A 29 2.84 15.38 -3.71
N MET A 30 3.91 14.59 -3.82
CA MET A 30 4.26 13.95 -5.09
C MET A 30 3.14 13.04 -5.63
N PHE A 31 2.56 12.18 -4.78
CA PHE A 31 1.48 11.26 -5.19
C PHE A 31 0.21 12.00 -5.60
N LYS A 32 -0.14 13.09 -4.90
CA LYS A 32 -1.30 13.93 -5.23
C LYS A 32 -1.15 14.63 -6.58
N HIS A 33 0.08 15.02 -6.95
CA HIS A 33 0.34 15.71 -8.22
C HIS A 33 0.63 14.74 -9.38
N ASP A 34 1.18 13.56 -9.11
CA ASP A 34 1.52 12.56 -10.11
C ASP A 34 0.88 11.20 -9.80
N ARG A 35 -0.29 10.98 -10.39
CA ARG A 35 -1.07 9.74 -10.25
C ARG A 35 -0.37 8.52 -10.86
N THR A 36 0.65 8.72 -11.68
CA THR A 36 1.43 7.60 -12.25
C THR A 36 2.31 6.91 -11.21
N LEU A 37 2.39 7.46 -9.99
CA LEU A 37 3.11 6.88 -8.86
C LEU A 37 2.33 5.81 -8.09
N TYR A 38 1.00 5.78 -8.16
CA TYR A 38 0.18 4.79 -7.44
C TYR A 38 0.56 3.32 -7.71
N PRO A 39 0.95 2.94 -8.95
CA PRO A 39 1.47 1.61 -9.21
C PRO A 39 2.71 1.21 -8.38
N LEU A 40 3.52 2.18 -7.92
CA LEU A 40 4.71 1.91 -7.10
C LEU A 40 4.38 1.50 -5.66
N ILE A 41 3.14 1.70 -5.18
CA ILE A 41 2.75 1.41 -3.79
C ILE A 41 3.05 -0.04 -3.42
N GLY A 42 2.70 -0.99 -4.31
CA GLY A 42 2.95 -2.42 -4.09
C GLY A 42 4.44 -2.75 -3.99
N GLU A 43 5.30 -2.02 -4.71
CA GLU A 43 6.74 -2.22 -4.63
C GLU A 43 7.36 -1.58 -3.39
N LEU A 44 6.93 -0.37 -3.02
CA LEU A 44 7.46 0.37 -1.87
C LEU A 44 7.09 -0.29 -0.54
N MET A 45 5.92 -0.92 -0.45
CA MET A 45 5.52 -1.66 0.76
C MET A 45 6.32 -2.95 0.99
N THR A 46 7.06 -3.43 -0.02
CA THR A 46 7.98 -4.57 0.13
C THR A 46 9.40 -4.15 0.49
N ASP A 47 9.65 -2.86 0.73
CA ASP A 47 10.97 -2.38 1.14
C ASP A 47 11.38 -3.01 2.49
N GLU A 48 12.65 -3.41 2.58
CA GLU A 48 13.19 -4.08 3.78
C GLU A 48 13.24 -3.16 4.99
N ARG A 49 13.32 -1.84 4.77
CA ARG A 49 13.39 -0.84 5.83
C ARG A 49 12.03 -0.66 6.48
N VAL A 50 11.98 -0.92 7.79
CA VAL A 50 10.76 -0.81 8.60
C VAL A 50 10.15 0.59 8.50
N ARG A 51 10.98 1.65 8.51
CA ARG A 51 10.50 3.03 8.47
C ARG A 51 9.85 3.37 7.12
N VAL A 52 10.35 2.83 6.00
CA VAL A 52 9.69 2.97 4.69
C VAL A 52 8.30 2.33 4.73
N ARG A 53 8.17 1.10 5.26
CA ARG A 53 6.85 0.44 5.37
C ARG A 53 5.86 1.17 6.29
N LEU A 54 6.33 1.73 7.41
CA LEU A 54 5.51 2.59 8.26
C LEU A 54 5.10 3.88 7.54
N GLY A 55 6.02 4.50 6.80
CA GLY A 55 5.74 5.66 5.95
C GLY A 55 4.70 5.35 4.87
N MET A 56 4.72 4.15 4.30
CA MET A 56 3.70 3.70 3.34
C MET A 56 2.31 3.60 3.98
N SER A 57 2.20 3.11 5.21
CA SER A 57 0.90 3.06 5.90
C SER A 57 0.34 4.47 6.11
N ALA A 58 1.16 5.40 6.60
CA ALA A 58 0.78 6.80 6.79
C ALA A 58 0.45 7.53 5.47
N LEU A 59 1.22 7.26 4.41
CA LEU A 59 0.92 7.75 3.05
C LEU A 59 -0.47 7.30 2.62
N MET A 60 -0.78 6.01 2.76
CA MET A 60 -2.07 5.45 2.33
C MET A 60 -3.25 5.98 3.13
N GLU A 61 -3.09 6.17 4.44
CA GLU A 61 -4.10 6.82 5.28
C GLU A 61 -4.37 8.25 4.82
N THR A 62 -3.32 9.02 4.53
CA THR A 62 -3.46 10.41 4.06
C THR A 62 -4.10 10.46 2.66
N LEU A 63 -3.64 9.64 1.71
CA LEU A 63 -4.20 9.60 0.36
C LEU A 63 -5.65 9.13 0.33
N LYS A 64 -6.08 8.32 1.30
CA LYS A 64 -7.50 7.94 1.43
C LYS A 64 -8.38 9.15 1.72
N GLU A 65 -7.90 10.07 2.55
CA GLU A 65 -8.65 11.28 2.92
C GLU A 65 -8.52 12.38 1.86
N GLU A 66 -7.33 12.54 1.29
CA GLU A 66 -7.00 13.66 0.41
C GLU A 66 -7.13 13.36 -1.09
N ASP A 67 -7.07 12.09 -1.50
CA ASP A 67 -7.15 11.67 -2.90
C ASP A 67 -7.90 10.33 -3.11
N PRO A 68 -9.13 10.18 -2.55
CA PRO A 68 -9.87 8.92 -2.55
C PRO A 68 -10.20 8.37 -3.93
N GLU A 69 -10.32 9.22 -4.95
CA GLU A 69 -10.64 8.78 -6.31
C GLU A 69 -9.49 7.99 -6.95
N ASN A 70 -8.24 8.31 -6.61
CA ASN A 70 -7.08 7.68 -7.26
C ASN A 70 -6.48 6.54 -6.46
N ILE A 71 -6.80 6.43 -5.16
CA ILE A 71 -6.26 5.37 -4.29
C ILE A 71 -6.60 3.95 -4.78
N TYR A 72 -7.69 3.78 -5.52
CA TYR A 72 -8.06 2.51 -6.14
C TYR A 72 -7.07 2.05 -7.22
N SER A 73 -6.29 2.96 -7.81
CA SER A 73 -5.24 2.63 -8.79
C SER A 73 -4.11 1.79 -8.19
N ALA A 74 -4.00 1.73 -6.86
CA ALA A 74 -3.04 0.88 -6.16
C ALA A 74 -3.46 -0.60 -6.12
N LEU A 75 -4.76 -0.92 -6.27
CA LEU A 75 -5.30 -2.27 -6.09
C LEU A 75 -4.58 -3.35 -6.90
N PRO A 76 -4.30 -3.17 -8.22
CA PRO A 76 -3.65 -4.21 -9.02
C PRO A 76 -2.26 -4.60 -8.51
N ASN A 77 -1.59 -3.70 -7.79
CA ASN A 77 -0.23 -3.89 -7.28
C ASN A 77 -0.20 -4.39 -5.83
N ILE A 78 -1.30 -4.20 -5.07
CA ILE A 78 -1.41 -4.66 -3.68
C ILE A 78 -2.05 -6.05 -3.61
N LEU A 79 -3.09 -6.33 -4.41
CA LEU A 79 -3.80 -7.62 -4.37
C LEU A 79 -2.89 -8.86 -4.52
N PRO A 80 -1.87 -8.87 -5.40
CA PRO A 80 -0.95 -10.01 -5.50
C PRO A 80 -0.16 -10.29 -4.22
N LEU A 81 0.08 -9.25 -3.40
CA LEU A 81 0.89 -9.33 -2.19
C LEU A 81 0.19 -10.10 -1.05
N LEU A 82 -1.12 -10.32 -1.13
CA LEU A 82 -1.83 -11.27 -0.26
C LEU A 82 -1.33 -12.72 -0.40
N LYS A 83 -0.50 -13.02 -1.41
CA LYS A 83 0.13 -14.33 -1.62
C LYS A 83 1.65 -14.29 -1.47
N HIS A 84 2.20 -13.20 -0.92
CA HIS A 84 3.64 -13.06 -0.73
C HIS A 84 4.20 -14.12 0.22
N ASN A 85 5.47 -14.51 0.03
CA ASN A 85 6.10 -15.56 0.85
C ASN A 85 6.22 -15.15 2.32
N GLU A 86 6.59 -13.88 2.56
CA GLU A 86 6.72 -13.32 3.91
C GLU A 86 5.35 -12.96 4.52
N PRO A 87 5.00 -13.48 5.72
CA PRO A 87 3.74 -13.18 6.38
C PRO A 87 3.54 -11.69 6.68
N VAL A 88 4.62 -10.97 7.01
CA VAL A 88 4.56 -9.53 7.30
C VAL A 88 4.00 -8.76 6.10
N ILE A 89 4.51 -9.04 4.89
CA ILE A 89 4.04 -8.38 3.65
C ILE A 89 2.57 -8.75 3.35
N ARG A 90 2.14 -9.98 3.62
CA ARG A 90 0.74 -10.37 3.45
C ARG A 90 -0.19 -9.62 4.41
N GLY A 91 0.25 -9.45 5.67
CA GLY A 91 -0.45 -8.66 6.68
C GLY A 91 -0.56 -7.19 6.27
N ASP A 92 0.56 -6.57 5.88
CA ASP A 92 0.60 -5.19 5.39
C ASP A 92 -0.32 -5.01 4.16
N ALA A 93 -0.32 -5.96 3.22
CA ALA A 93 -1.22 -5.94 2.07
C ALA A 93 -2.70 -5.98 2.49
N ALA A 94 -3.06 -6.85 3.43
CA ALA A 94 -4.41 -6.93 3.95
C ALA A 94 -4.83 -5.62 4.66
N TYR A 95 -3.94 -5.04 5.46
CA TYR A 95 -4.16 -3.76 6.13
C TYR A 95 -4.40 -2.61 5.13
N LEU A 96 -3.52 -2.45 4.14
CA LEU A 96 -3.65 -1.40 3.11
C LEU A 96 -4.93 -1.55 2.28
N LEU A 97 -5.34 -2.78 1.95
CA LEU A 97 -6.62 -3.04 1.27
C LEU A 97 -7.81 -2.63 2.15
N GLY A 98 -7.72 -2.84 3.47
CA GLY A 98 -8.68 -2.30 4.44
C GLY A 98 -8.74 -0.78 4.42
N ILE A 99 -7.60 -0.08 4.39
CA ILE A 99 -7.53 1.39 4.25
C ILE A 99 -8.24 1.84 2.98
N ILE A 100 -7.84 1.32 1.82
CA ILE A 100 -8.45 1.63 0.50
C ILE A 100 -9.96 1.39 0.55
N GLY A 101 -10.33 0.24 1.08
CA GLY A 101 -11.69 -0.20 1.33
C GLY A 101 -12.60 -0.26 0.12
N HIS A 102 -12.08 -0.78 -0.98
CA HIS A 102 -12.84 -1.08 -2.18
C HIS A 102 -13.40 -2.51 -2.11
N GLU A 103 -14.69 -2.70 -2.43
CA GLU A 103 -15.39 -3.98 -2.31
C GLU A 103 -14.75 -5.11 -3.15
N GLU A 104 -14.07 -4.78 -4.25
CA GLU A 104 -13.35 -5.74 -5.09
C GLU A 104 -12.28 -6.54 -4.33
N SER A 105 -11.76 -5.98 -3.23
CA SER A 105 -10.76 -6.66 -2.41
C SER A 105 -11.36 -7.72 -1.47
N ILE A 106 -12.66 -7.66 -1.18
CA ILE A 106 -13.34 -8.54 -0.19
C ILE A 106 -13.13 -10.03 -0.49
N PRO A 107 -13.36 -10.56 -1.72
CA PRO A 107 -13.26 -11.99 -1.95
C PRO A 107 -11.84 -12.54 -1.69
N LEU A 108 -10.81 -11.75 -2.00
CA LEU A 108 -9.42 -12.14 -1.75
C LEU A 108 -9.05 -12.00 -0.27
N LEU A 109 -9.52 -10.95 0.40
CA LEU A 109 -9.33 -10.78 1.84
C LEU A 109 -10.03 -11.89 2.65
N GLU A 110 -11.26 -12.25 2.31
CA GLU A 110 -11.97 -13.38 2.94
C GLU A 110 -11.23 -14.71 2.71
N LYS A 111 -10.66 -14.90 1.51
CA LYS A 111 -9.82 -16.08 1.25
C LYS A 111 -8.58 -16.08 2.16
N THR A 112 -7.90 -14.95 2.32
CA THR A 112 -6.75 -14.81 3.22
C THR A 112 -7.15 -15.04 4.67
N ALA A 113 -8.23 -14.41 5.14
CA ALA A 113 -8.76 -14.53 6.50
C ALA A 113 -9.06 -15.99 6.89
N ASN A 114 -9.52 -16.81 5.94
CA ASN A 114 -9.88 -18.20 6.20
C ASN A 114 -8.73 -19.19 6.01
N ASN A 115 -7.77 -18.90 5.13
CA ASN A 115 -6.82 -19.92 4.63
C ASN A 115 -5.34 -19.58 4.87
N ASP A 116 -4.99 -18.37 5.30
CA ASP A 116 -3.58 -18.04 5.54
C ASP A 116 -3.00 -18.91 6.67
N THR A 117 -1.75 -19.34 6.53
CA THR A 117 -1.08 -20.18 7.54
C THR A 117 -0.77 -19.38 8.80
N ASN A 118 -0.50 -18.08 8.67
CA ASN A 118 -0.19 -17.20 9.78
C ASN A 118 -1.47 -16.65 10.44
N LYS A 119 -1.58 -16.78 11.76
CA LYS A 119 -2.75 -16.35 12.53
C LYS A 119 -2.97 -14.83 12.50
N GLU A 120 -1.90 -14.05 12.55
CA GLU A 120 -1.93 -12.60 12.53
C GLU A 120 -2.42 -12.09 11.16
N VAL A 121 -1.91 -12.67 10.07
CA VAL A 121 -2.40 -12.35 8.71
C VAL A 121 -3.89 -12.64 8.57
N ARG A 122 -4.38 -13.76 9.13
CA ARG A 122 -5.82 -14.07 9.14
C ARG A 122 -6.63 -13.02 9.92
N LEU A 123 -6.12 -12.55 11.06
CA LEU A 123 -6.78 -11.53 11.88
C LEU A 123 -6.88 -10.20 11.13
N ILE A 124 -5.77 -9.71 10.59
CA ILE A 124 -5.72 -8.44 9.85
C ILE A 124 -6.64 -8.50 8.63
N ALA A 125 -6.63 -9.60 7.88
CA ALA A 125 -7.52 -9.77 6.72
C ALA A 125 -8.99 -9.80 7.12
N LYS A 126 -9.32 -10.35 8.29
CA LYS A 126 -10.69 -10.34 8.82
C LYS A 126 -11.12 -8.93 9.22
N GLU A 127 -10.28 -8.20 9.94
CA GLU A 127 -10.52 -6.80 10.33
C GLU A 127 -10.71 -5.93 9.08
N ALA A 128 -9.86 -6.08 8.07
CA ALA A 128 -10.01 -5.38 6.79
C ALA A 128 -11.37 -5.67 6.13
N VAL A 129 -11.85 -6.92 6.12
CA VAL A 129 -13.19 -7.24 5.58
C VAL A 129 -14.30 -6.56 6.38
N GLU A 130 -14.21 -6.57 7.71
CA GLU A 130 -15.19 -5.93 8.59
C GLU A 130 -15.21 -4.41 8.36
N ASP A 131 -14.05 -3.78 8.29
CA ASP A 131 -13.91 -2.34 8.02
C ASP A 131 -14.50 -1.95 6.67
N ILE A 132 -14.32 -2.76 5.63
CA ILE A 132 -14.87 -2.48 4.30
C ILE A 132 -16.40 -2.58 4.31
N LYS A 133 -16.95 -3.61 4.97
CA LYS A 133 -18.41 -3.84 5.02
C LYS A 133 -19.15 -2.83 5.89
N ASN A 134 -18.45 -2.16 6.81
CA ASN A 134 -19.04 -1.23 7.78
C ASN A 134 -18.91 0.26 7.37
N ARG A 135 -18.39 0.55 6.18
CA ARG A 135 -18.34 1.92 5.59
C ARG A 135 -19.66 2.29 4.94
#